data_AF-A0A379VZ76-F1
#
_entry.id   AF-A0A379VZ76-F1
#
_cell.length_a   1.000
_cell.length_b   1.000
_cell.length_c   1.000
_cell.angle_alpha   90.00
_cell.angle_beta   90.00
_cell.angle_gamma   90.00
#
_symmetry.space_group_name_H-M   'P 1'
#
loop_
_entity.id
_entity.type
_entity.pdbx_description
1 polymer ?
#
loop_
_entity_poly.entity_id
_entity_poly.type
_entity_poly.pdbx_seq_one_letter_code
_entity_poly.pdbx_strand_id
1 'polypeptide(L)'
;MPAGKSPICGNSIGQDRRFLFKYMPELEAYFHYRYLDVSTLKELARRWKPEILAGFTKQARHQAMDDIRESVAELAYYREHFIKL
;
A
#
# COMPACT_ATOMS: atom_id res chain seq x y z
N MET A 1 5.35 17.50 2.85
CA MET A 1 3.88 17.47 2.67
C MET A 1 3.25 18.06 3.93
N PRO A 2 2.27 18.98 3.84
CA PRO A 2 1.57 19.49 5.03
C PRO A 2 0.81 18.38 5.76
N ALA A 3 0.56 18.56 7.06
CA ALA A 3 -0.27 17.65 7.87
C ALA A 3 -1.68 17.50 7.26
N GLY A 4 -2.25 16.30 7.39
CA GLY A 4 -3.58 15.97 6.88
C GLY A 4 -3.70 15.90 5.36
N LYS A 5 -2.59 15.93 4.60
CA LYS A 5 -2.62 15.88 3.12
C LYS A 5 -2.40 14.49 2.55
N SER A 6 -1.38 13.76 3.02
CA SER A 6 -1.09 12.42 2.51
C SER A 6 -1.97 11.39 3.22
N PRO A 7 -2.69 10.49 2.51
CA PRO A 7 -3.19 9.27 3.14
C PRO A 7 -2.00 8.43 3.64
N ILE A 8 -2.27 7.49 4.55
CA ILE A 8 -1.31 6.44 4.87
C ILE A 8 -1.29 5.42 3.73
N CYS A 9 -0.08 5.02 3.31
CA CYS A 9 0.13 4.19 2.12
C CYS A 9 0.89 2.90 2.47
N GLY A 10 0.52 1.78 1.85
CA GLY A 10 1.21 0.50 2.00
C GLY A 10 0.36 -0.67 1.57
N ASN A 11 0.78 -1.89 1.90
CA ASN A 11 -0.02 -3.10 1.76
C ASN A 11 -0.68 -3.47 3.09
N SER A 12 -1.98 -3.75 3.08
CA SER A 12 -2.74 -4.08 4.29
C SER A 12 -2.57 -3.02 5.39
N ILE A 13 -2.38 -1.76 4.97
CA ILE A 13 -1.90 -0.63 5.79
C ILE A 13 -2.88 -0.24 6.92
N GLY A 14 -4.13 -0.71 6.82
CA GLY A 14 -5.09 -0.63 7.91
C GLY A 14 -4.59 -1.30 9.20
N GLN A 15 -3.83 -2.39 9.09
CA GLN A 15 -3.27 -3.09 10.24
C GLN A 15 -2.21 -2.23 10.94
N ASP A 16 -1.27 -1.66 10.19
CA ASP A 16 -0.24 -0.76 10.71
C ASP A 16 -0.86 0.48 11.36
N ARG A 17 -1.88 1.07 10.73
CA ARG A 17 -2.56 2.26 11.28
C ARG A 17 -3.19 1.98 12.64
N ARG A 18 -3.69 0.77 12.91
CA ARG A 18 -4.19 0.40 14.25
C ARG A 18 -3.11 0.49 15.33
N PHE A 19 -1.86 0.14 15.01
CA PHE A 19 -0.75 0.33 15.93
C PHE A 19 -0.44 1.81 16.13
N LEU A 20 -0.47 2.61 15.05
CA LEU A 20 -0.25 4.05 15.17
C LEU A 20 -1.31 4.72 16.04
N PHE A 21 -2.59 4.38 15.88
CA PHE A 21 -3.66 4.89 16.74
C PHE A 21 -3.41 4.66 18.23
N LYS A 22 -2.86 3.49 18.60
CA LYS A 22 -2.65 3.10 19.99
C LYS A 22 -1.34 3.61 20.57
N TYR A 23 -0.27 3.59 19.78
CA TYR A 23 1.10 3.76 20.27
C TYR A 23 1.80 5.02 19.74
N MET A 24 1.30 5.62 18.66
CA MET A 24 1.88 6.81 18.01
C MET A 24 0.79 7.77 17.49
N PRO A 25 -0.09 8.30 18.35
CA PRO A 25 -1.28 9.06 17.94
C PRO A 25 -0.93 10.38 17.22
N GLU A 26 0.17 11.03 17.56
CA GLU A 26 0.63 12.25 16.86
C GLU A 26 1.01 11.94 15.40
N LEU A 27 1.68 10.81 15.17
CA LEU A 27 2.03 10.36 13.83
C LEU A 27 0.78 9.93 13.05
N GLU A 28 -0.17 9.24 13.68
CA GLU A 28 -1.45 8.89 13.04
C GLU A 28 -2.21 10.14 12.59
N ALA A 29 -2.33 11.14 13.48
CA ALA A 29 -3.03 12.39 13.21
C ALA A 29 -2.38 13.24 12.11
N TYR A 30 -1.11 12.99 11.80
CA TYR A 30 -0.42 13.64 10.69
C TYR A 30 -0.98 13.22 9.32
N PHE A 31 -1.47 11.99 9.19
CA PHE A 31 -2.00 11.47 7.94
C PHE A 31 -3.45 11.92 7.71
N HIS A 32 -3.84 11.99 6.43
CA HIS A 32 -5.24 12.14 6.04
C HIS A 32 -6.06 10.89 6.45
N TYR A 33 -7.37 11.04 6.63
CA TYR A 33 -8.24 9.94 7.09
C TYR A 33 -8.33 8.76 6.10
N ARG A 34 -8.05 8.99 4.81
CA ARG A 34 -8.09 7.96 3.76
C ARG A 34 -6.91 7.00 3.86
N TYR A 35 -7.09 5.84 3.23
CA TYR A 35 -6.08 4.82 3.04
C TYR A 35 -5.74 4.69 1.56
N LEU A 36 -4.47 4.53 1.24
CA LEU A 36 -4.01 4.06 -0.06
C LEU A 36 -3.42 2.68 0.12
N ASP A 37 -4.28 1.66 0.04
CA ASP A 37 -3.91 0.27 0.27
C ASP A 37 -3.67 -0.46 -1.06
N VAL A 38 -2.41 -0.75 -1.35
CA VAL A 38 -1.98 -1.43 -2.59
C VAL A 38 -2.56 -2.86 -2.68
N SER A 39 -2.82 -3.50 -1.53
CA SER A 39 -3.44 -4.83 -1.52
C SER A 39 -4.87 -4.81 -2.09
N THR A 40 -5.54 -3.65 -2.07
CA THR A 40 -6.83 -3.47 -2.74
C THR A 40 -6.70 -3.74 -4.24
N LEU A 41 -5.69 -3.16 -4.90
CA LEU A 41 -5.46 -3.38 -6.34
C LEU A 41 -5.09 -4.83 -6.62
N LYS A 42 -4.28 -5.46 -5.76
CA LYS A 42 -3.96 -6.89 -5.86
C LYS A 42 -5.21 -7.76 -5.81
N GLU A 43 -6.11 -7.49 -4.88
CA GLU A 43 -7.36 -8.24 -4.73
C GLU A 43 -8.34 -8.03 -5.89
N LEU A 44 -8.38 -6.81 -6.46
CA LEU A 44 -9.15 -6.52 -7.67
C LEU A 44 -8.54 -7.21 -8.89
N ALA A 45 -7.22 -7.11 -9.08
CA ALA A 45 -6.49 -7.78 -10.15
C ALA A 45 -6.71 -9.30 -10.09
N ARG A 46 -6.65 -9.90 -8.90
CA ARG A 46 -6.94 -11.34 -8.69
C ARG A 46 -8.31 -11.78 -9.20
N ARG A 47 -9.31 -10.90 -9.18
CA ARG A 47 -10.69 -11.22 -9.57
C ARG A 47 -11.02 -10.81 -11.00
N TRP A 48 -10.43 -9.72 -11.48
CA TRP A 48 -10.83 -9.09 -12.73
C TRP A 48 -9.80 -9.26 -13.84
N LYS A 49 -8.53 -9.51 -13.49
CA LYS A 49 -7.43 -9.65 -14.44
C LYS A 49 -6.30 -10.53 -13.86
N PRO A 50 -6.59 -11.81 -13.50
CA PRO A 50 -5.67 -12.65 -12.76
C PRO A 50 -4.33 -12.90 -13.48
N GLU A 51 -4.29 -12.78 -14.80
CA GLU A 51 -3.09 -12.98 -15.62
C GLU A 51 -1.93 -12.04 -15.27
N ILE A 52 -2.21 -10.84 -14.72
CA ILE A 52 -1.14 -9.90 -14.36
C ILE A 52 -0.49 -10.26 -13.01
N LEU A 53 -1.06 -11.16 -12.21
CA LEU A 53 -0.49 -11.46 -10.89
C LEU A 53 0.88 -12.15 -10.98
N ALA A 54 1.12 -12.92 -12.04
CA ALA A 54 2.38 -13.61 -12.23
C ALA A 54 3.55 -12.67 -12.59
N GLY A 55 3.27 -11.45 -13.04
CA GLY A 55 4.29 -10.47 -13.43
C GLY A 55 4.89 -9.69 -12.26
N PHE A 56 4.39 -9.86 -11.04
CA PHE A 56 4.94 -9.21 -9.85
C PHE A 56 5.09 -10.20 -8.68
N THR A 57 6.33 -10.44 -8.26
CA THR A 57 6.67 -11.33 -7.14
C THR A 57 7.38 -10.57 -6.05
N LYS A 58 6.87 -10.65 -4.82
CA LYS A 58 7.55 -10.11 -3.64
C LYS A 58 8.64 -11.05 -3.17
N GLN A 59 9.75 -10.49 -2.72
CA GLN A 59 10.86 -11.20 -2.10
C GLN A 59 10.61 -11.48 -0.63
N ALA A 60 9.72 -10.71 0.03
CA ALA A 60 9.24 -10.95 1.40
C ALA A 60 10.39 -11.09 2.42
N ARG A 61 11.35 -10.17 2.40
CA ARG A 61 12.51 -10.19 3.29
C ARG A 61 12.20 -9.78 4.73
N HIS A 62 10.95 -9.39 5.03
CA HIS A 62 10.45 -9.00 6.36
C HIS A 62 11.28 -7.89 7.03
N GLN A 63 11.88 -7.02 6.21
CA GLN A 63 12.53 -5.80 6.66
C GLN A 63 11.64 -4.62 6.26
N ALA A 64 11.30 -3.75 7.22
CA ALA A 64 10.33 -2.67 7.00
C ALA A 64 10.65 -1.78 5.79
N MET A 65 11.93 -1.46 5.58
CA MET A 65 12.35 -0.63 4.44
C MET A 65 12.21 -1.36 3.09
N ASP A 66 12.51 -2.66 3.06
CA ASP A 66 12.37 -3.45 1.85
C ASP A 66 10.88 -3.66 1.53
N ASP A 67 10.05 -3.94 2.53
CA ASP A 67 8.60 -4.11 2.35
C ASP A 67 7.94 -2.81 1.83
N ILE A 68 8.40 -1.62 2.27
CA ILE A 68 7.93 -0.33 1.72
C ILE A 68 8.33 -0.17 0.25
N ARG A 69 9.59 -0.47 -0.09
CA ARG A 69 10.06 -0.38 -1.48
C ARG A 69 9.31 -1.35 -2.40
N GLU A 70 9.03 -2.56 -1.92
CA GLU A 70 8.22 -3.54 -2.63
C GLU A 70 6.77 -3.06 -2.82
N SER A 71 6.18 -2.42 -1.81
CA SER A 71 4.83 -1.83 -1.91
C SER A 71 4.74 -0.75 -2.99
N VAL A 72 5.77 0.11 -3.08
CA VAL A 72 5.88 1.15 -4.11
C VAL A 72 6.05 0.53 -5.50
N ALA A 73 6.92 -0.48 -5.64
CA ALA A 73 7.12 -1.20 -6.89
C ALA A 73 5.84 -1.93 -7.34
N GLU A 74 5.10 -2.54 -6.41
CA GLU A 74 3.84 -3.22 -6.68
C GLU A 74 2.78 -2.23 -7.21
N LEU A 75 2.66 -1.05 -6.59
CA LEU A 75 1.74 -0.03 -7.06
C LEU A 75 2.14 0.52 -8.45
N ALA A 76 3.43 0.70 -8.71
CA ALA A 76 3.93 1.10 -10.01
C ALA A 76 3.58 0.06 -11.09
N TYR A 77 3.71 -1.23 -10.77
CA TYR A 77 3.30 -2.33 -11.64
C TYR A 77 1.80 -2.30 -11.96
N TYR A 78 0.93 -2.17 -10.95
CA TYR A 78 -0.52 -2.06 -11.19
C TYR A 78 -0.90 -0.79 -11.97
N ARG A 79 -0.18 0.32 -11.78
CA ARG A 79 -0.38 1.54 -12.56
C ARG A 79 -0.16 1.29 -14.06
N GLU A 80 0.83 0.49 -14.43
CA GLU A 80 1.16 0.20 -15.83
C GLU A 80 0.24 -0.88 -16.44
N HIS A 81 -0.06 -1.93 -15.69
CA HIS A 81 -0.71 -3.13 -16.25
C HIS A 81 -2.20 -3.28 -15.91
N PHE A 82 -2.72 -2.51 -14.95
CA PHE A 82 -4.10 -2.65 -14.46
C PHE A 82 -4.92 -1.36 -14.57
N ILE A 83 -4.32 -0.18 -14.36
CA ILE A 83 -5.00 1.11 -14.42
C ILE A 83 -4.88 1.71 -15.83
N LYS A 84 -6.00 2.09 -16.44
CA LYS A 84 -6.02 2.85 -17.69
C LYS A 84 -6.03 4.35 -17.37
N LEU A 85 -4.88 5.00 -17.57
CA LEU A 85 -4.70 6.45 -17.41
C LEU A 85 -5.06 7.22 -18.69
#